data_AF-A0A816H789-F1
#
_entry.id   AF-A0A816H789-F1
#
_cell.length_a   1.000
_cell.length_b   1.000
_cell.length_c   1.000
_cell.angle_alpha   90.00
_cell.angle_beta   90.00
_cell.angle_gamma   90.00
#
_symmetry.space_group_name_H-M   'P 1'
#
loop_
_entity.id
_entity.type
_entity.pdbx_description
1 polymer ?
#
loop_
_entity_poly.entity_id
_entity_poly.type
_entity_poly.pdbx_seq_one_letter_code
_entity_poly.pdbx_strand_id
1 'polypeptide(L)' 'MPFSLTSDGRSLSSLFNSPEQNFDGLLIEKQNLLCIFKLVMKDLLNSSLRHERLLEKEYFPLKHFFIVFE' A
#
# COMPACT_ATOMS: atom_id res chain seq x y z
N MET A 1 -20.49 22.56 -19.73
CA MET A 1 -19.21 21.85 -19.96
C MET A 1 -19.52 20.56 -20.73
N PRO A 2 -19.28 20.47 -22.05
CA PRO A 2 -19.79 19.39 -22.89
C PRO A 2 -18.68 18.49 -23.48
N PHE A 3 -17.90 17.80 -22.62
CA PHE A 3 -16.84 16.88 -23.09
C PHE A 3 -16.76 15.56 -22.29
N SER A 4 -17.91 14.99 -21.91
CA SER A 4 -17.96 13.73 -21.13
C SER A 4 -18.28 12.47 -21.95
N LEU A 5 -18.47 12.57 -23.27
CA LEU A 5 -18.86 11.45 -24.13
C LEU A 5 -17.70 10.96 -25.00
N THR A 6 -17.49 9.65 -25.02
CA THR A 6 -16.61 8.95 -25.98
C THR A 6 -17.23 8.98 -27.38
N SER A 7 -16.43 8.71 -28.41
CA SER A 7 -16.86 8.63 -29.84
C SER A 7 -18.07 7.70 -30.07
N ASP A 8 -18.23 6.73 -29.18
CA ASP A 8 -19.22 5.66 -29.20
C ASP A 8 -20.37 5.92 -28.20
N GLY A 9 -20.50 7.16 -27.71
CA GLY A 9 -21.64 7.62 -26.91
C GLY A 9 -21.66 7.14 -25.46
N ARG A 10 -20.61 6.45 -25.00
CA ARG A 10 -20.46 6.05 -23.60
C ARG A 10 -19.90 7.21 -22.78
N SER A 11 -20.45 7.42 -21.58
CA SER A 11 -19.92 8.41 -20.65
C SER A 11 -18.52 7.98 -20.19
N LEU A 12 -17.54 8.87 -20.24
CA LEU A 12 -16.19 8.58 -19.71
C LEU A 12 -16.24 8.12 -18.25
N SER A 13 -17.21 8.63 -17.47
CA SER A 13 -17.43 8.19 -16.09
C SER A 13 -17.81 6.72 -15.94
N SER A 14 -18.40 6.07 -16.96
CA SER A 14 -18.75 4.65 -16.90
C SER A 14 -17.56 3.74 -17.16
N LEU A 15 -16.54 4.20 -17.91
CA LEU A 15 -15.30 3.45 -18.10
C LEU A 15 -14.50 3.35 -16.79
N PHE A 16 -14.39 4.47 -16.07
CA PHE A 16 -13.70 4.52 -14.77
C PHE A 16 -14.47 3.87 -13.61
N ASN A 17 -15.77 3.59 -13.78
CA ASN A 17 -16.60 2.90 -12.79
C ASN A 17 -16.75 1.39 -13.03
N SER A 18 -15.94 0.81 -13.93
CA SER A 18 -15.95 -0.64 -14.12
C SER A 18 -15.49 -1.33 -12.82
N PRO A 19 -16.33 -2.15 -12.16
CA PRO A 19 -16.01 -2.74 -10.86
C PRO A 19 -14.76 -3.63 -10.91
N GLU A 20 -14.43 -4.18 -12.09
CA GLU A 20 -13.20 -4.97 -12.29
C GLU A 20 -11.92 -4.13 -12.13
N GLN A 21 -11.87 -2.88 -12.62
CA GLN A 21 -10.68 -2.04 -12.46
C GLN A 21 -10.46 -1.57 -11.02
N ASN A 22 -11.55 -1.35 -10.27
CA ASN A 22 -11.47 -1.05 -8.85
C ASN A 22 -11.01 -2.26 -8.02
N PHE A 23 -11.40 -3.47 -8.42
CA PHE A 23 -10.97 -4.70 -7.76
C PHE A 23 -9.47 -4.94 -7.96
N ASP A 24 -8.96 -4.75 -9.17
CA ASP A 24 -7.54 -4.88 -9.49
C ASP A 24 -6.70 -3.81 -8.77
N GLY A 25 -7.17 -2.57 -8.72
CA GLY A 25 -6.52 -1.48 -7.98
C GLY A 25 -6.40 -1.79 -6.48
N LEU A 26 -7.49 -2.23 -5.85
CA LEU A 26 -7.49 -2.61 -4.44
C LEU A 26 -6.57 -3.81 -4.16
N LEU A 27 -6.50 -4.78 -5.08
CA LEU A 27 -5.60 -5.91 -4.96
C LEU A 27 -4.14 -5.47 -4.99
N ILE A 28 -3.79 -4.54 -5.89
CA ILE A 28 -2.46 -3.96 -6.01
C ILE A 28 -2.09 -3.18 -4.74
N GLU A 29 -3.01 -2.36 -4.21
CA GLU A 29 -2.79 -1.62 -2.97
C GLU A 29 -2.52 -2.56 -1.78
N LYS A 30 -3.32 -3.61 -1.63
CA LYS A 30 -3.10 -4.66 -0.61
C LYS A 30 -1.76 -5.36 -0.79
N GLN A 31 -1.38 -5.67 -2.02
CA GLN A 31 -0.11 -6.33 -2.33
C GLN A 31 1.09 -5.42 -2.03
N ASN A 32 0.99 -4.13 -2.34
CA ASN A 32 2.01 -3.14 -2.03
C ASN A 32 2.19 -2.99 -0.51
N LEU A 33 1.08 -2.91 0.23
CA LEU A 33 1.12 -2.81 1.69
C LEU A 33 1.77 -4.07 2.31
N LEU A 34 1.40 -5.27 1.84
CA LEU A 34 2.04 -6.51 2.26
C LEU A 34 3.54 -6.56 1.92
N CYS A 35 3.94 -6.01 0.76
CA CYS A 35 5.33 -5.96 0.36
C CYS A 35 6.14 -5.06 1.30
N ILE A 36 5.64 -3.84 1.56
CA ILE A 36 6.27 -2.90 2.49
C ILE A 36 6.32 -3.51 3.89
N PHE A 37 5.23 -4.10 4.37
CA PHE A 37 5.19 -4.77 5.68
C PHE A 37 6.26 -5.87 5.81
N LYS A 38 6.44 -6.70 4.79
CA LYS A 38 7.49 -7.73 4.76
C LYS A 38 8.89 -7.13 4.85
N LEU A 39 9.16 -6.03 4.15
CA LEU A 39 10.45 -5.35 4.19
C LEU A 39 10.73 -4.79 5.58
N VAL A 40 9.75 -4.09 6.16
CA VAL A 40 9.88 -3.50 7.50
C VAL A 40 10.08 -4.58 8.56
N MET A 41 9.35 -5.69 8.49
CA MET A 41 9.53 -6.84 9.38
C MET A 41 10.94 -7.43 9.27
N LYS A 42 11.45 -7.61 8.05
CA LYS A 42 12.80 -8.11 7.83
C LYS A 42 13.85 -7.19 8.46
N ASP A 43 13.72 -5.88 8.26
CA ASP A 43 14.67 -4.91 8.79
C ASP A 43 14.59 -4.80 10.32
N LEU A 44 13.39 -4.91 10.88
CA LEU A 44 13.17 -4.95 12.33
C LEU A 44 13.82 -6.18 12.97
N LEU A 45 13.63 -7.36 12.39
CA LEU A 45 14.23 -8.60 12.87
C LEU A 45 15.76 -8.58 12.75
N ASN A 46 16.29 -8.14 11.60
CA ASN A 46 17.73 -7.99 11.41
C ASN A 46 18.35 -7.02 12.41
N SER A 47 17.66 -5.91 12.69
CA SER A 47 18.11 -4.96 13.69
C SER A 47 18.05 -5.54 15.10
N SER A 48 16.97 -6.23 15.46
CA SER A 48 16.82 -6.87 16.76
C SER A 48 17.91 -7.92 17.00
N LEU A 49 18.22 -8.73 15.99
CA LEU A 49 19.29 -9.73 16.06
C LEU A 49 20.67 -9.08 16.18
N ARG A 50 20.91 -7.98 15.47
CA ARG A 50 22.21 -7.29 15.48
C ARG A 50 22.49 -6.56 16.79
N HIS A 51 21.48 -6.03 17.47
CA HIS A 51 21.67 -5.25 18.69
C HIS A 51 21.60 -6.10 19.98
N GLU A 52 21.25 -7.39 19.89
CA GLU A 52 21.11 -8.37 21.00
C GLU A 52 20.26 -7.87 22.21
N ARG A 53 19.56 -6.75 22.03
CA ARG A 53 18.84 -6.01 23.07
C ARG A 53 17.47 -5.62 22.53
N LEU A 54 16.52 -5.41 23.43
CA LEU A 54 15.21 -4.87 23.10
C LEU A 54 15.36 -3.56 22.32
N LEU A 55 14.67 -3.48 21.18
CA LEU A 55 14.62 -2.29 20.35
C LEU A 55 14.02 -1.14 21.17
N GLU A 56 14.74 -0.03 21.23
CA GLU A 56 14.29 1.14 21.98
C GLU A 56 13.10 1.80 21.28
N LYS A 57 12.22 2.42 22.06
CA LYS A 57 10.98 3.06 21.56
C LYS A 57 11.25 4.17 20.53
N GLU A 58 12.45 4.74 20.54
CA GLU A 58 12.88 5.79 19.63
C GLU A 58 13.42 5.26 18.30
N TYR A 59 13.64 3.95 18.20
CA TYR A 59 14.24 3.31 17.04
C TYR A 59 13.36 3.46 15.80
N PHE A 60 13.92 4.05 14.76
CA PHE A 60 13.17 4.45 13.56
C PHE A 60 12.48 3.27 12.84
N PRO A 61 13.12 2.10 12.62
CA PRO A 61 12.44 0.92 12.06
C PRO A 61 11.28 0.39 12.90
N LEU A 62 11.35 0.52 14.23
CA LEU A 62 10.25 0.12 15.11
C LEU A 62 9.07 1.09 15.00
N LYS A 63 9.33 2.40 14.91
CA LYS A 63 8.29 3.39 14.62
C LYS A 63 7.65 3.16 13.25
N HIS A 64 8.48 2.88 12.25
CA HIS A 64 8.01 2.60 10.90
C HIS A 64 7.15 1.33 10.84
N PHE A 65 7.47 0.30 11.63
CA PHE A 65 6.63 -0.89 11.78
C PHE A 65 5.22 -0.55 12.26
N PHE A 66 5.06 0.27 13.30
CA PHE A 66 3.74 0.64 13.79
C PHE A 66 2.93 1.44 12.78
N ILE A 67 3.57 2.30 11.97
CA ILE A 67 2.90 3.07 10.91
C ILE A 67 2.37 2.18 9.78
N VAL A 68 3.13 1.14 9.38
CA VAL A 68 2.73 0.25 8.28
C VAL A 68 1.73 -0.82 8.76
N PHE A 69 1.74 -1.13 10.06
CA PHE A 69 0.81 -2.07 10.68
C PHE A 69 -0.59 -1.45 10.88
N GLU A 70 -0.65 -0.16 11.19
CA GLU A 70 -1.90 0.62 11.25
C GLU A 70 -2.55 0.78 9.87
#